data_AF-A0A8C6XXP6-F1
#
_entry.id   AF-A0A8C6XXP6-F1
#
_cell.length_a   1.000
_cell.length_b   1.000
_cell.length_c   1.000
_cell.angle_alpha   90.00
_cell.angle_beta   90.00
_cell.angle_gamma   90.00
#
_symmetry.space_group_name_H-M   'P 1'
#
loop_
_entity.id
_entity.type
_entity.pdbx_description
1 polymer ?
#
loop_
_entity_poly.entity_id
_entity_poly.type
_entity_poly.pdbx_seq_one_letter_code
_entity_poly.pdbx_strand_id
1 'polypeptide(L)'
;WGPSSLFLPPSSLLVFSHLFSEAKEEFSCDLLLDPPGASDQDEEELDSDHLIFEFSEKLLLPCYNLQVSVSRGPCNWFLFSDVLKRLKLSSRIFQARFPHFEVATLPRAEFQHQISLSQVLAPEEIGEYVCRPPATPGALETVELVRYQPELVQLLGSEVVFEAWSS
;
A
#
# COMPACT_ATOMS: atom_id res chain seq x y z
N TRP A 1 21.50 31.18 -20.95
CA TRP A 1 21.15 30.73 -19.59
C TRP A 1 19.68 30.37 -19.64
N GLY A 2 19.41 29.16 -20.14
CA GLY A 2 18.04 28.65 -20.30
C GLY A 2 17.63 27.87 -19.05
N PRO A 3 16.33 27.71 -18.79
CA PRO A 3 15.86 26.91 -17.68
C PRO A 3 16.25 25.45 -17.96
N SER A 4 16.92 24.82 -16.99
CA SER A 4 17.23 23.40 -17.00
C SER A 4 15.92 22.61 -16.98
N SER A 5 15.44 22.25 -18.17
CA SER A 5 14.36 21.30 -18.34
C SER A 5 14.88 19.95 -17.84
N LEU A 6 14.36 19.49 -16.71
CA LEU A 6 14.54 18.11 -16.24
C LEU A 6 13.91 17.20 -17.29
N PHE A 7 14.74 16.66 -18.18
CA PHE A 7 14.37 15.62 -19.12
C PHE A 7 14.17 14.32 -18.33
N LEU A 8 12.93 14.04 -17.92
CA LEU A 8 12.56 12.70 -17.47
C LEU A 8 12.49 11.78 -18.71
N PRO A 9 13.15 10.61 -18.70
CA PRO A 9 13.06 9.66 -19.80
C PRO A 9 11.60 9.16 -19.97
N PRO A 10 11.19 8.80 -21.20
CA PRO A 10 9.79 8.50 -21.55
C PRO A 10 9.27 7.14 -21.02
N SER A 11 9.74 6.67 -19.88
CA SER A 11 9.32 5.40 -19.28
C SER A 11 9.08 5.46 -17.76
N SER A 12 9.25 6.62 -17.13
CA SER A 12 8.96 6.77 -15.71
C SER A 12 7.45 6.95 -15.49
N LEU A 13 6.79 5.88 -15.05
CA LEU A 13 5.43 5.97 -14.50
C LEU A 13 5.53 6.65 -13.12
N LEU A 14 5.00 7.86 -13.01
CA LEU A 14 4.83 8.53 -11.72
C LEU A 14 3.58 7.96 -11.05
N VAL A 15 3.76 7.19 -9.97
CA VAL A 15 2.64 6.79 -9.10
C VAL A 15 2.58 7.76 -7.93
N PHE A 16 1.50 8.55 -7.87
CA PHE A 16 1.26 9.49 -6.79
C PHE A 16 0.50 8.77 -5.67
N SER A 17 1.17 8.50 -4.54
CA SER A 17 0.50 8.00 -3.34
C SER A 17 0.14 9.18 -2.44
N HIS A 18 -1.14 9.57 -2.41
CA HIS A 18 -1.63 10.52 -1.41
C HIS A 18 -1.52 9.90 -0.01
N LEU A 19 -0.86 10.60 0.92
CA LEU A 19 -0.89 10.28 2.34
C LEU A 19 -2.27 10.62 2.90
N PHE A 20 -2.85 9.70 3.66
CA PHE A 20 -4.15 9.82 4.28
C PHE A 20 -4.13 10.93 5.34
N SER A 21 -4.95 11.97 5.19
CA SER A 21 -5.29 12.85 6.30
C SER A 21 -6.26 12.09 7.20
N GLU A 22 -5.85 11.86 8.44
CA GLU A 22 -6.73 11.37 9.49
C GLU A 22 -7.80 12.43 9.74
N ALA A 23 -8.92 12.36 9.03
CA ALA A 23 -10.13 13.04 9.43
C ALA A 23 -10.56 12.41 10.75
N LYS A 24 -10.16 13.05 11.84
CA LYS A 24 -10.59 12.78 13.21
C LYS A 24 -12.11 12.92 13.30
N GLU A 25 -12.84 11.89 12.90
CA GLU A 25 -14.25 11.74 13.20
C GLU A 25 -14.34 11.21 14.64
N GLU A 26 -14.49 12.15 15.57
CA GLU A 26 -14.69 11.95 16.99
C GLU A 26 -15.96 11.11 17.24
N PHE A 27 -15.81 9.79 17.31
CA PHE A 27 -16.80 8.93 17.95
C PHE A 27 -16.47 8.85 19.45
N SER A 28 -17.10 9.74 20.22
CA SER A 28 -17.04 9.72 21.69
C SER A 28 -17.68 8.43 22.21
N CYS A 29 -16.82 7.50 22.64
CA CYS A 29 -17.20 6.44 23.57
C CYS A 29 -16.63 6.80 24.93
N ASP A 30 -17.43 7.52 25.73
CA ASP A 30 -17.21 7.72 27.17
C ASP A 30 -17.11 6.36 27.89
N LEU A 31 -15.89 5.93 28.26
CA LEU A 31 -15.71 4.99 29.36
C LEU A 31 -14.33 5.11 30.02
N LEU A 32 -14.30 5.93 31.09
CA LEU A 32 -13.52 5.79 32.32
C LEU A 32 -11.97 5.88 32.27
N LEU A 33 -11.50 7.09 32.62
CA LEU A 33 -10.46 7.40 33.63
C LEU A 33 -9.36 6.36 33.89
N ASP A 34 -8.15 6.64 33.39
CA ASP A 34 -6.89 6.26 34.03
C ASP A 34 -5.99 7.51 34.22
N PRO A 35 -5.18 7.59 35.30
CA PRO A 35 -4.45 8.80 35.73
C PRO A 35 -3.20 9.11 34.88
N PRO A 36 -2.69 10.36 34.89
CA PRO A 36 -1.61 10.79 34.00
C PRO A 36 -0.27 10.22 34.50
N GLY A 37 0.19 9.16 33.84
CA GLY A 37 1.52 8.58 34.03
C GLY A 37 2.33 8.74 32.76
N ALA A 38 3.38 9.56 32.83
CA ALA A 38 4.31 9.85 31.74
C ALA A 38 4.70 8.61 30.94
N SER A 39 4.44 8.67 29.65
CA SER A 39 5.14 7.88 28.64
C SER A 39 5.40 8.85 27.51
N ASP A 40 6.51 9.58 27.63
CA ASP A 40 7.23 10.11 26.47
C ASP A 40 7.66 8.89 25.65
N GLN A 41 6.71 8.34 24.89
CA GLN A 41 7.01 7.51 23.74
C GLN A 41 6.94 8.50 22.60
N ASP A 42 8.12 8.97 22.21
CA ASP A 42 8.38 9.49 20.88
C ASP A 42 7.96 8.39 19.89
N GLU A 43 6.66 8.26 19.66
CA GLU A 43 6.15 7.78 18.39
C GLU A 43 6.71 8.80 17.41
N GLU A 44 7.74 8.40 16.68
CA GLU A 44 8.30 9.15 15.57
C GLU A 44 7.12 9.47 14.64
N GLU A 45 6.55 10.64 14.88
CA GLU A 45 5.74 11.45 14.02
C GLU A 45 6.61 11.64 12.78
N LEU A 46 6.60 10.63 11.91
CA LEU A 46 7.21 10.65 10.60
C LEU A 46 6.48 11.75 9.85
N ASP A 47 7.03 12.95 10.00
CA ASP A 47 6.68 14.22 9.40
C ASP A 47 5.78 14.00 8.18
N SER A 48 4.48 14.22 8.41
CA SER A 48 3.36 13.95 7.49
C SER A 48 3.42 14.76 6.18
N ASP A 49 4.50 15.52 5.97
CA ASP A 49 4.68 16.47 4.89
C ASP A 49 5.75 15.98 3.91
N HIS A 50 5.75 14.69 3.56
CA HIS A 50 6.66 14.14 2.55
C HIS A 50 5.90 13.42 1.44
N LEU A 51 6.14 13.86 0.20
CA LEU A 51 5.76 13.11 -0.99
C LEU A 51 6.80 12.02 -1.24
N ILE A 52 6.32 10.81 -1.52
CA ILE A 52 7.16 9.66 -1.84
C ILE A 52 7.01 9.35 -3.32
N PHE A 53 8.13 9.36 -4.03
CA PHE A 53 8.20 9.02 -5.44
C PHE A 53 8.95 7.71 -5.65
N GLU A 54 8.35 6.81 -6.40
CA GLU A 54 8.97 5.55 -6.82
C GLU A 54 9.41 5.65 -8.29
N PHE A 55 10.68 5.34 -8.56
CA PHE A 55 11.24 5.29 -9.90
C PHE A 55 11.72 3.88 -10.20
N SER A 56 11.35 3.34 -11.36
CA SER A 56 11.78 1.99 -11.77
C SER A 56 12.00 1.93 -13.26
N GLU A 57 13.06 1.21 -13.67
CA GLU A 57 13.28 0.84 -15.07
C GLU A 57 12.36 -0.31 -15.51
N LYS A 58 11.74 -1.01 -14.55
CA LYS A 58 10.80 -2.10 -14.79
C LYS A 58 9.37 -1.60 -14.58
N LEU A 59 8.41 -2.30 -15.17
CA LEU A 59 7.00 -2.06 -14.87
C LEU A 59 6.74 -2.27 -13.38
N LEU A 60 6.13 -1.25 -12.76
CA LEU A 60 5.72 -1.24 -11.36
C LEU A 60 4.62 -2.28 -11.14
N LEU A 61 4.57 -2.83 -9.92
CA LEU A 61 3.47 -3.71 -9.54
C LEU A 61 2.21 -2.86 -9.27
N PRO A 62 1.01 -3.35 -9.64
CA PRO A 62 -0.23 -2.67 -9.26
C PRO A 62 -0.33 -2.52 -7.74
N CYS A 63 -0.64 -1.30 -7.31
CA CYS A 63 -0.81 -0.96 -5.91
C CYS A 63 -2.27 -0.60 -5.65
N TYR A 64 -2.86 -1.21 -4.63
CA TYR A 64 -4.28 -1.08 -4.31
C TYR A 64 -4.45 -0.34 -2.99
N ASN A 65 -5.27 0.71 -3.00
CA ASN A 65 -5.66 1.40 -1.78
C ASN A 65 -6.85 0.65 -1.14
N LEU A 66 -6.59 -0.11 -0.08
CA LEU A 66 -7.54 -1.04 0.54
C LEU A 66 -7.63 -0.84 2.05
N GLN A 67 -8.81 -1.09 2.58
CA GLN A 67 -9.05 -1.22 4.02
C GLN A 67 -9.16 -2.71 4.38
N VAL A 68 -8.14 -3.23 5.06
CA VAL A 68 -8.07 -4.65 5.45
C VAL A 68 -8.69 -4.93 6.84
N SER A 69 -8.92 -3.89 7.63
CA SER A 69 -9.52 -3.98 8.97
C SER A 69 -10.37 -2.76 9.27
N VAL A 70 -11.47 -2.94 10.00
CA VAL A 70 -12.37 -1.84 10.41
C VAL A 70 -11.72 -0.84 11.37
N SER A 71 -10.68 -1.26 12.10
CA SER A 71 -9.97 -0.41 13.07
C SER A 71 -8.87 0.46 12.45
N ARG A 72 -8.64 0.38 11.14
CA ARG A 72 -7.60 1.13 10.43
C ARG A 72 -8.18 1.74 9.16
N GLY A 73 -7.66 2.90 8.78
CA GLY A 73 -8.00 3.53 7.51
C GLY A 73 -7.51 2.74 6.29
N PRO A 74 -7.95 3.12 5.08
CA PRO A 74 -7.44 2.56 3.85
C PRO A 74 -5.95 2.91 3.66
N CYS A 75 -5.16 1.97 3.16
CA CYS A 75 -3.75 2.19 2.85
C CYS A 75 -3.33 1.37 1.62
N ASN A 76 -2.10 1.55 1.17
CA ASN A 76 -1.60 0.95 -0.06
C ASN A 76 -1.07 -0.48 0.16
N TRP A 77 -1.45 -1.41 -0.72
CA TRP A 77 -1.12 -2.83 -0.67
C TRP A 77 -0.74 -3.37 -2.04
N PHE A 78 0.19 -4.34 -2.05
CA PHE A 78 0.47 -5.18 -3.20
C PHE A 78 -0.14 -6.57 -3.04
N LEU A 79 -0.50 -7.21 -4.14
CA LEU A 79 -0.76 -8.65 -4.13
C LEU A 79 0.53 -9.39 -3.76
N PHE A 80 0.49 -10.16 -2.67
CA PHE A 80 1.68 -10.82 -2.16
C PHE A 80 2.26 -11.81 -3.19
N SER A 81 1.39 -12.46 -3.97
CA SER A 81 1.81 -13.36 -5.04
C SER A 81 2.67 -12.68 -6.11
N ASP A 82 2.44 -11.40 -6.41
CA ASP A 82 3.18 -10.69 -7.46
C ASP A 82 4.52 -10.19 -6.95
N VAL A 83 4.59 -9.76 -5.69
CA VAL A 83 5.85 -9.47 -4.99
C VAL A 83 6.74 -10.72 -4.97
N LEU A 84 6.19 -11.88 -4.60
CA LEU A 84 6.93 -13.14 -4.57
C LEU A 84 7.43 -13.56 -5.96
N LYS A 85 6.60 -13.44 -7.00
CA LYS A 85 7.00 -13.70 -8.39
C LYS A 85 8.14 -12.78 -8.83
N ARG A 86 8.05 -11.48 -8.53
CA ARG A 86 9.08 -10.50 -8.89
C ARG A 86 10.40 -10.78 -8.20
N LEU A 87 10.37 -11.12 -6.91
CA LEU A 87 11.56 -11.46 -6.11
C LEU A 87 12.07 -12.88 -6.35
N LYS A 88 11.30 -13.73 -7.04
CA LYS A 88 11.57 -15.16 -7.22
C LYS A 88 11.76 -15.89 -5.88
N LEU A 89 10.91 -15.55 -4.91
CA LEU A 89 10.90 -16.14 -3.57
C LEU A 89 9.60 -16.91 -3.32
N SER A 90 9.64 -17.84 -2.37
CA SER A 90 8.42 -18.40 -1.79
C SER A 90 7.96 -17.57 -0.60
N SER A 91 6.66 -17.66 -0.26
CA SER A 91 6.08 -17.00 0.92
C SER A 91 6.90 -17.28 2.19
N ARG A 92 7.24 -18.56 2.43
CA ARG A 92 8.05 -18.97 3.59
C ARG A 92 9.44 -18.32 3.61
N ILE A 93 10.11 -18.21 2.48
CA ILE A 93 11.45 -17.59 2.42
C ILE A 93 11.33 -16.08 2.63
N PHE A 94 10.32 -15.45 2.03
CA PHE A 94 10.08 -14.02 2.19
C PHE A 94 9.82 -13.66 3.67
N GLN A 95 8.87 -14.33 4.32
CA GLN A 95 8.54 -14.06 5.72
C GLN A 95 9.69 -14.37 6.67
N ALA A 96 10.52 -15.38 6.37
CA ALA A 96 11.70 -15.69 7.18
C ALA A 96 12.83 -14.64 7.03
N ARG A 97 12.98 -14.03 5.84
CA ARG A 97 14.02 -13.02 5.59
C ARG A 97 13.58 -11.60 5.95
N PHE A 98 12.29 -11.31 5.83
CA PHE A 98 11.72 -9.98 6.01
C PHE A 98 10.49 -10.03 6.93
N PRO A 99 10.65 -10.42 8.20
CA PRO A 99 9.53 -10.64 9.13
C PRO A 99 8.80 -9.34 9.53
N HIS A 100 9.37 -8.17 9.23
CA HIS A 100 8.79 -6.87 9.55
C HIS A 100 7.74 -6.40 8.52
N PHE A 101 7.71 -7.00 7.32
CA PHE A 101 6.70 -6.65 6.33
C PHE A 101 5.34 -7.20 6.74
N GLU A 102 4.36 -6.30 6.77
CA GLU A 102 2.99 -6.63 7.13
C GLU A 102 2.32 -7.42 6.00
N VAL A 103 2.02 -8.69 6.25
CA VAL A 103 1.24 -9.55 5.36
C VAL A 103 -0.16 -9.75 5.95
N ALA A 104 -1.19 -9.44 5.17
CA ALA A 104 -2.58 -9.56 5.57
C ALA A 104 -3.36 -10.48 4.62
N THR A 105 -4.48 -11.00 5.10
CA THR A 105 -5.41 -11.82 4.31
C THR A 105 -6.74 -11.09 4.21
N LEU A 106 -7.25 -10.94 2.99
CA LEU A 106 -8.54 -10.30 2.72
C LEU A 106 -9.45 -11.26 1.94
N PRO A 107 -10.76 -11.36 2.27
CA PRO A 107 -11.69 -12.11 1.44
C PRO A 107 -11.68 -11.60 0.00
N ARG A 108 -11.64 -12.50 -0.97
CA ARG A 108 -11.53 -12.15 -2.40
C ARG A 108 -12.70 -11.29 -2.85
N ALA A 109 -13.91 -11.57 -2.37
CA ALA A 109 -15.10 -10.77 -2.68
C ALA A 109 -14.96 -9.32 -2.20
N GLU A 110 -14.35 -9.12 -1.02
CA GLU A 110 -14.09 -7.79 -0.48
C GLU A 110 -12.99 -7.06 -1.26
N PHE A 111 -11.91 -7.77 -1.62
CA PHE A 111 -10.88 -7.24 -2.51
C PHE A 111 -11.49 -6.76 -3.84
N GLN A 112 -12.27 -7.60 -4.50
CA GLN A 112 -12.95 -7.28 -5.76
C GLN A 112 -13.91 -6.09 -5.62
N HIS A 113 -14.65 -6.03 -4.52
CA HIS A 113 -15.55 -4.91 -4.22
C HIS A 113 -14.77 -3.59 -4.07
N GLN A 114 -13.72 -3.56 -3.24
CA GLN A 114 -12.95 -2.33 -3.00
C GLN A 114 -12.24 -1.84 -4.27
N ILE A 115 -11.61 -2.72 -5.06
CA ILE A 115 -10.97 -2.29 -6.31
C ILE A 115 -11.98 -1.77 -7.34
N SER A 116 -13.21 -2.26 -7.33
CA SER A 116 -14.26 -1.80 -8.25
C SER A 116 -14.75 -0.38 -7.95
N LEU A 117 -14.50 0.11 -6.73
CA LEU A 117 -14.80 1.48 -6.30
C LEU A 117 -13.66 2.46 -6.64
N SER A 118 -12.48 1.96 -7.04
CA SER A 118 -11.35 2.81 -7.39
C SER A 118 -11.59 3.54 -8.70
N GLN A 119 -11.39 4.86 -8.70
CA GLN A 119 -11.50 5.70 -9.91
C GLN A 119 -10.20 5.74 -10.73
N VAL A 120 -9.09 5.25 -10.17
CA VAL A 120 -7.74 5.37 -10.78
C VAL A 120 -7.33 4.07 -11.48
N LEU A 121 -7.93 2.94 -11.12
CA LEU A 121 -7.64 1.65 -11.75
C LEU A 121 -8.29 1.55 -13.13
N ALA A 122 -7.56 1.03 -14.11
CA ALA A 122 -8.13 0.82 -15.43
C ALA A 122 -9.14 -0.34 -15.42
N PRO A 123 -10.26 -0.27 -16.17
CA PRO A 123 -11.26 -1.35 -16.24
C PRO A 123 -10.66 -2.71 -16.62
N GLU A 124 -9.61 -2.72 -17.43
CA GLU A 124 -8.89 -3.92 -17.85
C GLU A 124 -8.17 -4.60 -16.66
N GLU A 125 -7.56 -3.81 -15.78
CA GLU A 125 -6.89 -4.29 -14.57
C GLU A 125 -7.89 -4.86 -13.57
N ILE A 126 -9.07 -4.25 -13.46
CA ILE A 126 -10.17 -4.71 -12.60
C ILE A 126 -10.76 -6.02 -13.14
N GLY A 127 -10.92 -6.12 -14.47
CA GLY A 127 -11.54 -7.27 -15.15
C GLY A 127 -10.84 -8.60 -14.88
N GLU A 128 -9.50 -8.62 -14.80
CA GLU A 128 -8.75 -9.86 -14.52
C GLU A 128 -9.09 -10.46 -13.15
N TYR A 129 -9.40 -9.62 -12.17
CA TYR A 129 -9.72 -10.06 -10.81
C TYR A 129 -11.21 -10.30 -10.62
N VAL A 130 -12.07 -9.42 -11.14
CA VAL A 130 -13.53 -9.46 -10.96
C VAL A 130 -14.20 -10.54 -11.81
N CYS A 131 -13.69 -10.82 -13.01
CA CYS A 131 -14.30 -11.81 -13.91
C CYS A 131 -13.88 -13.26 -13.63
N ARG A 132 -12.99 -13.51 -12.66
CA ARG A 132 -12.63 -14.88 -12.28
C ARG A 132 -13.64 -15.40 -11.25
N PRO A 133 -14.50 -16.37 -11.62
CA PRO A 133 -15.38 -17.01 -10.67
C PRO A 133 -14.57 -17.80 -9.63
N PRO A 134 -15.10 -17.96 -8.40
CA PRO A 134 -14.42 -18.74 -7.38
C PRO A 134 -14.17 -20.17 -7.88
N ALA A 135 -12.97 -20.70 -7.62
CA ALA A 135 -12.56 -22.02 -8.09
C ALA A 135 -13.45 -23.15 -7.54
N THR A 136 -14.15 -22.91 -6.42
CA THR A 136 -15.07 -23.87 -5.81
C THR A 136 -16.27 -23.13 -5.20
N PRO A 137 -17.52 -23.48 -5.56
CA PRO A 137 -18.71 -22.90 -4.94
C PRO A 137 -18.71 -23.14 -3.43
N GLY A 138 -18.76 -22.08 -2.62
CA GLY A 138 -18.79 -22.15 -1.16
C GLY A 138 -17.42 -22.16 -0.47
N ALA A 139 -16.31 -22.11 -1.21
CA ALA A 139 -14.99 -21.88 -0.62
C ALA A 139 -14.81 -20.40 -0.27
N LEU A 140 -14.33 -20.13 0.95
CA LEU A 140 -13.99 -18.79 1.41
C LEU A 140 -12.65 -18.40 0.79
N GLU A 141 -12.68 -17.97 -0.47
CA GLU A 141 -11.50 -17.60 -1.22
C GLU A 141 -10.93 -16.28 -0.67
N THR A 142 -9.64 -16.27 -0.37
CA THR A 142 -8.93 -15.13 0.17
C THR A 142 -7.75 -14.76 -0.71
N VAL A 143 -7.34 -13.50 -0.66
CA VAL A 143 -6.10 -13.00 -1.26
C VAL A 143 -5.12 -12.61 -0.15
N GLU A 144 -3.85 -12.89 -0.38
CA GLU A 144 -2.77 -12.41 0.49
C GLU A 144 -2.22 -11.10 -0.06
N LEU A 145 -2.06 -10.13 0.84
CA LEU A 145 -1.61 -8.77 0.55
C LEU A 145 -0.37 -8.47 1.39
N VAL A 146 0.53 -7.65 0.86
CA VAL A 146 1.65 -7.09 1.62
C VAL A 146 1.61 -5.57 1.56
N ARG A 147 1.73 -4.92 2.73
CA ARG A 147 1.59 -3.46 2.83
C ARG A 147 2.71 -2.76 2.06
N TYR A 148 2.36 -1.69 1.35
CA TYR A 148 3.33 -0.80 0.73
C TYR A 148 4.23 -0.19 1.80
N GLN A 149 5.55 -0.31 1.60
CA GLN A 149 6.59 0.33 2.39
C GLN A 149 7.74 0.72 1.46
N PRO A 150 8.42 1.86 1.67
CA PRO A 150 9.58 2.27 0.88
C PRO A 150 10.66 1.18 0.74
N GLU A 151 10.94 0.47 1.83
CA GLU A 151 11.92 -0.60 1.90
C GLU A 151 11.53 -1.80 1.01
N LEU A 152 10.23 -2.06 0.88
CA LEU A 152 9.72 -3.14 0.02
C LEU A 152 9.92 -2.81 -1.46
N VAL A 153 9.63 -1.57 -1.87
CA VAL A 153 9.79 -1.17 -3.27
C VAL A 153 11.27 -1.06 -3.67
N GLN A 154 12.14 -0.67 -2.73
CA GLN A 154 13.59 -0.77 -2.91
C GLN A 154 14.04 -2.21 -3.11
N LEU A 155 13.50 -3.16 -2.34
CA LEU A 155 13.78 -4.59 -2.52
C LEU A 155 13.29 -5.11 -3.88
N LEU A 156 12.21 -4.55 -4.43
CA LEU A 156 11.71 -4.86 -5.77
C LEU A 156 12.58 -4.27 -6.89
N GLY A 157 13.54 -3.42 -6.53
CA GLY A 157 14.51 -2.81 -7.43
C GLY A 157 14.11 -1.42 -7.94
N SER A 158 13.18 -0.75 -7.26
CA SER A 158 12.85 0.65 -7.52
C SER A 158 13.71 1.58 -6.65
N GLU A 159 13.93 2.80 -7.11
CA GLU A 159 14.50 3.89 -6.32
C GLU A 159 13.36 4.68 -5.65
N VAL A 160 13.56 5.11 -4.41
CA VAL A 160 12.57 5.89 -3.65
C VAL A 160 13.17 7.24 -3.30
N VAL A 161 12.46 8.31 -3.64
CA VAL A 161 12.82 9.69 -3.32
C VAL A 161 11.75 10.29 -2.42
N PHE A 162 12.20 10.94 -1.35
CA PHE A 162 11.36 11.69 -0.43
C PHE A 162 11.51 13.17 -0.74
N GLU A 163 10.39 13.84 -0.99
CA GLU A 163 10.35 15.28 -1.24
C GLU A 163 9.51 15.95 -0.15
N ALA A 164 10.11 16.91 0.56
CA ALA A 164 9.38 17.69 1.54
C ALA A 164 8.31 18.53 0.85
N TRP A 165 7.09 18.47 1.37
CA TRP A 165 5.99 19.29 0.95
C TRP A 165 6.21 20.73 1.45
N SER A 166 6.90 21.54 0.65
CA SER A 166 6.97 22.98 0.89
C SER A 166 5.74 23.65 0.25
N SER A 167 4.77 24.06 1.08
CA SER A 167 3.64 24.89 0.66
C SER A 167 4.04 26.32 0.29
#